data_AF-A0A7S7JMG3-F1
#
_entry.id   AF-A0A7S7JMG3-F1
#
_cell.length_a   1.000
_cell.length_b   1.000
_cell.length_c   1.000
_cell.angle_alpha   90.00
_cell.angle_beta   90.00
_cell.angle_gamma   90.00
#
_symmetry.space_group_name_H-M   'P 1'
#
loop_
_entity.id
_entity.type
_entity.pdbx_description
1 polymer ?
#
loop_
_entity_poly.entity_id
_entity_poly.type
_entity_poly.pdbx_seq_one_letter_code
_entity_poly.pdbx_strand_id
1 'polypeptide(L)' 'MGLTGIEDPLKLEVFQSIQECHNSNIQTIMITGDNRYTAMKVANKLNILNKKQI' A
#
# COMPACT_ATOMS: atom_id res chain seq x y z
N MET A 1 0.51 -31.19 13.98
CA MET A 1 0.02 -30.49 12.78
C MET A 1 0.53 -29.07 12.84
N GLY A 2 1.11 -28.54 11.76
CA GLY A 2 1.63 -27.17 11.70
C GLY A 2 1.37 -26.55 10.33
N LEU A 3 1.08 -25.24 10.32
CA LEU A 3 0.90 -24.43 9.11
C LEU A 3 2.11 -23.50 8.97
N THR A 4 2.65 -23.39 7.77
CA THR A 4 3.64 -22.37 7.41
C THR A 4 3.11 -21.54 6.23
N GLY A 5 3.50 -20.27 6.17
CA GLY A 5 3.11 -19.33 5.13
C GLY A 5 4.28 -18.45 4.75
N ILE A 6 4.28 -17.97 3.51
CA ILE A 6 5.29 -17.06 2.98
C ILE A 6 4.60 -15.73 2.72
N GLU A 7 5.18 -14.65 3.25
CA GLU A 7 4.75 -13.29 2.98
C GLU A 7 5.79 -12.56 2.13
N ASP A 8 5.31 -11.67 1.27
CA ASP A 8 6.13 -10.65 0.62
C ASP A 8 5.92 -9.33 1.37
N PRO A 9 6.83 -8.94 2.26
CA PRO A 9 6.67 -7.74 3.08
C PRO A 9 6.90 -6.48 2.24
N LEU A 10 6.21 -5.40 2.61
CA LEU A 10 6.47 -4.10 2.01
C LEU A 10 7.87 -3.61 2.37
N LYS A 11 8.55 -3.03 1.39
CA LYS A 11 9.81 -2.32 1.60
C LYS A 11 9.59 -1.10 2.50
N LEU A 12 10.45 -0.94 3.51
CA LEU A 12 10.29 0.09 4.55
C LEU A 12 10.43 1.51 3.98
N GLU A 13 11.26 1.69 2.97
CA GLU A 13 11.48 2.99 2.32
C GLU A 13 10.22 3.54 1.62
N VAL A 14 9.27 2.68 1.23
CA VAL A 14 8.06 3.08 0.50
C VAL A 14 7.20 4.04 1.32
N PHE A 15 7.14 3.86 2.64
CA PHE A 15 6.37 4.73 3.52
C PHE A 15 6.90 6.17 3.48
N GLN A 16 8.24 6.34 3.51
CA GLN A 16 8.86 7.65 3.44
C GLN A 16 8.63 8.29 2.07
N SER A 17 8.83 7.55 0.97
CA SER A 17 8.64 8.08 -0.38
C SER A 17 7.20 8.57 -0.63
N ILE A 18 6.20 7.81 -0.16
CA ILE A 18 4.80 8.22 -0.29
C ILE A 18 4.51 9.48 0.54
N GLN A 19 5.05 9.56 1.74
CA GLN A 19 4.90 10.75 2.58
C GLN A 19 5.53 12.00 1.93
N GLU A 20 6.71 11.87 1.32
CA GLU A 20 7.37 12.94 0.58
C GLU A 20 6.55 13.40 -0.63
N CYS A 21 5.98 12.45 -1.38
CA CYS A 21 5.05 12.78 -2.47
C CYS A 21 3.83 13.55 -1.95
N HIS A 22 3.19 13.09 -0.88
CA HIS A 22 2.03 13.77 -0.29
C HIS A 22 2.37 15.19 0.21
N ASN A 23 3.49 15.36 0.90
CA ASN A 23 3.97 16.67 1.37
C ASN A 23 4.25 17.63 0.21
N SER A 24 4.59 17.09 -0.95
CA SER A 24 4.87 17.85 -2.18
C SER A 24 3.63 18.06 -3.06
N ASN A 25 2.43 17.71 -2.59
CA ASN A 25 1.19 17.70 -3.36
C ASN A 25 1.24 16.85 -4.64
N ILE A 26 2.06 15.80 -4.66
CA ILE A 26 2.12 14.82 -5.75
C ILE A 26 1.11 13.71 -5.46
N GLN A 27 0.25 13.43 -6.44
CA GLN A 27 -0.72 12.35 -6.35
C GLN A 27 -0.04 10.99 -6.60
N THR A 28 -0.06 10.13 -5.59
CA THR A 28 0.42 8.74 -5.72
C THR A 28 -0.68 7.82 -6.25
N ILE A 29 -0.40 7.06 -7.29
CA ILE A 29 -1.33 6.06 -7.87
C ILE A 29 -0.66 4.69 -7.83
N MET A 30 -1.37 3.66 -7.35
CA MET A 30 -0.90 2.28 -7.38
C MET A 30 -1.54 1.50 -8.52
N ILE A 31 -0.70 0.86 -9.33
CA ILE A 31 -1.09 -0.06 -10.39
C ILE A 31 -0.58 -1.45 -9.99
N THR A 32 -1.47 -2.42 -9.86
CA THR A 32 -1.10 -3.81 -9.52
C THR A 32 -2.01 -4.79 -10.26
N GLY A 33 -1.45 -5.97 -10.56
CA GLY A 33 -2.19 -7.12 -11.09
C GLY A 33 -2.77 -8.04 -10.01
N ASP A 34 -2.58 -7.71 -8.74
CA ASP A 34 -3.12 -8.48 -7.63
C ASP A 34 -4.64 -8.42 -7.53
N ASN A 35 -5.19 -9.42 -6.85
CA ASN A 35 -6.58 -9.39 -6.41
C ASN A 35 -6.90 -8.09 -5.63
N ARG A 36 -8.09 -7.51 -5.91
CA ARG A 36 -8.60 -6.27 -5.30
C ARG A 36 -8.44 -6.21 -3.78
N TYR A 37 -8.74 -7.28 -3.06
CA TYR A 37 -8.67 -7.33 -1.60
C TYR A 37 -7.23 -7.19 -1.08
N THR A 38 -6.27 -7.90 -1.71
CA THR A 38 -4.85 -7.78 -1.38
C THR A 38 -4.33 -6.39 -1.72
N ALA A 39 -4.63 -5.90 -2.92
CA ALA A 39 -4.27 -4.56 -3.35
C ALA A 39 -4.80 -3.49 -2.38
N MET A 40 -6.05 -3.61 -1.94
CA MET A 40 -6.67 -2.65 -1.02
C MET A 40 -6.03 -2.71 0.38
N LYS A 41 -5.59 -3.88 0.86
CA LYS A 41 -4.82 -3.97 2.11
C LYS A 41 -3.49 -3.25 2.01
N VAL A 42 -2.75 -3.44 0.91
CA VAL A 42 -1.48 -2.74 0.66
C VAL A 42 -1.70 -1.24 0.54
N ALA A 43 -2.72 -0.81 -0.22
CA ALA A 43 -3.05 0.59 -0.43
C ALA A 43 -3.38 1.33 0.87
N ASN A 44 -4.15 0.68 1.75
CA ASN A 44 -4.49 1.24 3.06
C ASN A 44 -3.27 1.33 3.98
N LYS A 45 -2.40 0.29 4.01
CA LYS A 45 -1.16 0.34 4.79
C LYS A 45 -0.25 1.49 4.34
N LEU A 46 -0.18 1.74 3.04
CA LEU A 46 0.63 2.80 2.44
C LEU A 46 -0.06 4.18 2.45
N ASN A 47 -1.27 4.32 3.01
CA ASN A 47 -2.07 5.56 2.98
C ASN A 47 -2.30 6.13 1.56
N ILE A 48 -2.35 5.28 0.54
CA ILE A 48 -2.65 5.68 -0.85
C ILE A 48 -4.16 5.96 -1.04
N LEU A 49 -5.00 5.29 -0.24
CA LEU A 49 -6.45 5.50 -0.26
C LEU A 49 -6.85 6.65 0.67
N ASN A 50 -7.48 7.68 0.11
CA ASN A 50 -8.09 8.75 0.90
C ASN A 50 -9.39 8.26 1.55
N LYS A 51 -9.53 8.47 2.87
CA LYS A 51 -10.72 8.09 3.69
C LYS A 51 -12.06 8.70 3.21
N LYS A 52 -12.06 9.58 2.21
CA LYS A 52 -13.25 10.30 1.71
C LYS A 52 -14.09 9.55 0.67
N GLN A 53 -13.76 8.29 0.35
CA GLN A 53 -14.46 7.52 -0.70
C GLN A 53 -15.07 6.21 -0.18
N ILE A 54 -15.73 6.25 0.98
CA ILE A 54 -16.70 5.22 1.38
C ILE A 54 -18.04 5.91 1.61
#